data_AF-A0AAD7H9E2-F1
#
_entry.id   AF-A0AAD7H9E2-F1
#
_cell.length_a   1.000
_cell.length_b   1.000
_cell.length_c   1.000
_cell.angle_alpha   90.00
_cell.angle_beta   90.00
_cell.angle_gamma   90.00
#
_symmetry.space_group_name_H-M   'P 1'
#
loop_
_entity.id
_entity.type
_entity.pdbx_description
1 polymer ?
#
loop_
_entity_poly.entity_id
_entity_poly.type
_entity_poly.pdbx_seq_one_letter_code
_entity_poly.pdbx_strand_id
1 'polypeptide(L)'
;MPNNRTPILPPYTTFVRNLRTRLFSTSSHIPCWAVAPTKIKTIDHARRYPLIEAQFNNAAHQPYIHDIVVVVIHGAKTSVFRIYLQRGKGLPSNGCNDTIVGDVVMLRVAAGDNTYNTVVNMRVTDGKIANYVFKESLTRIAKFQSPARTQLPKKLVFRRARAFPGKP
;
A
#
# COMPACT_ATOMS: atom_id res chain seq x y z
N MET A 1 17.48 26.88 -39.02
CA MET A 1 17.76 25.57 -38.39
C MET A 1 17.14 25.55 -37.01
N PRO A 2 16.22 24.61 -36.69
CA PRO A 2 15.64 24.55 -35.36
C PRO A 2 16.64 23.93 -34.37
N ASN A 3 16.71 24.56 -33.20
CA ASN A 3 17.70 24.31 -32.16
C ASN A 3 17.31 23.02 -31.39
N ASN A 4 18.00 21.90 -31.64
CA ASN A 4 17.80 20.61 -30.94
C ASN A 4 18.40 20.62 -29.52
N ARG A 5 18.04 21.59 -28.69
CA ARG A 5 18.38 21.57 -27.27
C ARG A 5 17.36 20.70 -26.54
N THR A 6 17.65 19.41 -26.41
CA THR A 6 16.97 18.53 -25.47
C THR A 6 17.13 19.15 -24.08
N PRO A 7 16.05 19.52 -23.37
CA PRO A 7 16.18 20.12 -22.05
C PRO A 7 16.78 19.08 -21.10
N ILE A 8 18.00 19.34 -20.63
CA ILE A 8 18.61 18.59 -19.54
C ILE A 8 17.80 18.95 -18.29
N LEU A 9 16.94 18.04 -17.84
CA LEU A 9 16.23 18.23 -16.58
C LEU A 9 17.25 18.41 -15.45
N PRO A 10 17.08 19.41 -14.56
CA PRO A 10 18.02 19.64 -13.48
C PRO A 10 18.10 18.38 -12.61
N PRO A 11 19.30 18.06 -12.06
CA PRO A 11 19.57 16.78 -11.41
C PRO A 11 18.65 16.48 -10.21
N TYR A 12 17.92 17.46 -9.67
CA TYR A 12 17.06 17.31 -8.50
C TYR A 12 15.56 17.46 -8.80
N THR A 13 15.09 16.98 -9.95
CA THR A 13 13.67 17.06 -10.29
C THR A 13 12.85 16.02 -9.53
N THR A 14 11.93 16.48 -8.68
CA THR A 14 10.89 15.63 -8.10
C THR A 14 9.64 15.75 -8.95
N PHE A 15 9.07 14.63 -9.38
CA PHE A 15 7.77 14.62 -10.04
C PHE A 15 6.79 13.75 -9.27
N VAL A 16 5.50 14.04 -9.44
CA VAL A 16 4.42 13.28 -8.82
C VAL A 16 3.82 12.36 -9.86
N ARG A 17 3.68 11.08 -9.50
CA ARG A 17 2.96 10.09 -10.30
C ARG A 17 1.84 9.48 -9.48
N ASN A 18 0.69 9.36 -10.12
CA ASN A 18 -0.46 8.69 -9.55
C ASN A 18 -0.31 7.16 -9.70
N LEU A 19 -0.25 6.44 -8.58
CA LEU A 19 -0.20 4.98 -8.55
C LEU A 19 -1.55 4.42 -8.11
N ARG A 20 -2.04 3.41 -8.83
CA ARG A 20 -3.22 2.64 -8.43
C ARG A 20 -2.91 1.84 -7.19
N THR A 21 -3.82 1.92 -6.23
CA THR A 21 -3.76 1.27 -4.93
C THR A 21 -5.06 0.53 -4.65
N ARG A 22 -5.05 -0.33 -3.63
CA ARG A 22 -6.25 -0.97 -3.10
C ARG A 22 -6.61 -0.31 -1.78
N LEU A 23 -7.83 0.20 -1.66
CA LEU A 23 -8.35 0.86 -0.47
C LEU A 23 -9.42 -0.02 0.19
N PHE A 24 -9.28 -0.19 1.50
CA PHE A 24 -10.27 -0.79 2.39
C PHE A 24 -10.74 0.32 3.31
N SER A 25 -11.90 0.90 2.99
CA SER A 25 -12.36 2.12 3.64
C SER A 25 -13.39 1.84 4.72
N THR A 26 -13.40 2.70 5.72
CA THR A 26 -14.45 2.89 6.72
C THR A 26 -15.81 3.22 6.13
N SER A 27 -15.86 3.87 4.95
CA SER A 27 -17.12 4.24 4.28
C SER A 27 -17.62 3.20 3.26
N SER A 28 -16.89 2.12 3.01
CA SER A 28 -17.24 1.11 2.00
C SER A 28 -17.11 -0.32 2.55
N HIS A 29 -18.15 -1.12 2.32
CA HIS A 29 -18.17 -2.53 2.73
C HIS A 29 -17.42 -3.47 1.77
N ILE A 30 -16.96 -2.92 0.63
CA ILE A 30 -16.24 -3.65 -0.40
C ILE A 30 -14.93 -2.91 -0.68
N PRO A 31 -13.79 -3.60 -0.85
CA PRO A 31 -12.55 -2.92 -1.15
C PRO A 31 -12.59 -2.32 -2.56
N CYS A 32 -12.10 -1.10 -2.71
CA CYS A 32 -12.15 -0.34 -3.95
C CYS A 32 -10.75 -0.06 -4.51
N TRP A 33 -10.70 0.29 -5.79
CA TRP A 33 -9.48 0.83 -6.39
C TRP A 33 -9.40 2.31 -6.08
N ALA A 34 -8.21 2.77 -5.70
CA ALA A 34 -7.93 4.18 -5.45
C ALA A 34 -6.61 4.58 -6.13
N VAL A 35 -6.26 5.85 -6.01
CA VAL A 35 -5.07 6.43 -6.65
C VAL A 35 -4.32 7.25 -5.62
N ALA A 36 -3.10 6.82 -5.28
CA ALA A 36 -2.23 7.54 -4.38
C ALA A 36 -1.22 8.39 -5.16
N PRO A 37 -1.21 9.72 -4.97
CA PRO A 37 -0.13 10.57 -5.46
C PRO A 37 1.21 10.09 -4.87
N THR A 38 2.22 9.90 -5.69
CA THR A 38 3.52 9.36 -5.27
C THR A 38 4.63 10.26 -5.75
N LYS A 39 5.42 10.81 -4.83
CA LYS A 39 6.62 11.59 -5.16
C LYS A 39 7.75 10.65 -5.58
N ILE A 40 8.34 10.94 -6.73
CA ILE A 40 9.47 10.21 -7.31
C ILE A 40 10.61 11.20 -7.49
N LYS A 41 11.77 10.88 -6.92
CA LYS A 41 13.00 11.66 -7.12
C LYS A 41 13.73 11.11 -8.34
N THR A 42 14.16 11.97 -9.27
CA THR A 42 14.91 11.57 -10.48
C THR A 42 16.23 10.88 -10.16
N ILE A 43 16.95 11.32 -9.13
CA ILE A 43 18.24 10.72 -8.73
C ILE A 43 18.06 9.29 -8.22
N ASP A 44 16.91 8.99 -7.61
CA ASP A 44 16.63 7.72 -6.96
C ASP A 44 15.24 7.24 -7.37
N HIS A 45 15.16 6.70 -8.59
CA HIS A 45 13.94 6.11 -9.11
C HIS A 45 13.45 4.90 -8.28
N ALA A 46 14.31 4.34 -7.42
CA ALA A 46 13.95 3.27 -6.49
C ALA A 46 13.17 3.83 -5.29
N ARG A 47 13.52 5.02 -4.78
CA ARG A 47 12.75 5.61 -3.66
C ARG A 47 11.52 6.37 -4.14
N ARG A 48 10.36 5.79 -3.83
CA ARG A 48 9.05 6.34 -4.16
C ARG A 48 8.27 6.55 -2.87
N TYR A 49 7.77 7.77 -2.70
CA TYR A 49 7.10 8.19 -1.47
C TYR A 49 5.61 8.41 -1.75
N PRO A 50 4.76 7.41 -1.50
CA PRO A 50 3.32 7.56 -1.68
C PRO A 50 2.77 8.48 -0.58
N LEU A 51 2.03 9.51 -0.99
CA LEU A 51 1.34 10.47 -0.13
C LEU A 51 -0.03 9.89 0.25
N ILE A 52 0.01 8.85 1.08
CA ILE A 52 -1.16 8.06 1.47
C ILE A 52 -2.14 8.83 2.37
N GLU A 53 -1.70 9.92 2.99
CA GLU A 53 -2.53 10.78 3.84
C GLU A 53 -3.77 11.23 3.08
N ALA A 54 -3.60 11.55 1.79
CA ALA A 54 -4.67 12.01 0.90
C ALA A 54 -5.71 10.92 0.57
N GLN A 55 -5.51 9.67 1.02
CA GLN A 55 -6.43 8.56 0.81
C GLN A 55 -7.25 8.21 2.06
N PHE A 56 -6.87 8.73 3.22
CA PHE A 56 -7.56 8.44 4.47
C PHE A 56 -8.64 9.47 4.75
N ASN A 57 -9.85 8.97 5.03
CA ASN A 57 -10.94 9.79 5.53
C ASN A 57 -10.51 10.42 6.87
N ASN A 58 -10.92 11.66 7.10
CA ASN A 58 -10.55 12.46 8.28
C ASN A 58 -9.07 12.86 8.38
N ALA A 59 -8.39 13.09 7.24
CA ALA A 59 -7.01 13.58 7.18
C ALA A 59 -6.77 14.90 7.98
N ALA A 60 -7.82 15.64 8.34
CA ALA A 60 -7.75 16.82 9.22
C ALA A 60 -7.28 16.50 10.65
N HIS A 61 -7.50 15.27 11.14
CA HIS A 61 -6.88 14.76 12.36
C HIS A 61 -5.60 14.02 12.00
N GLN A 62 -4.44 14.43 12.52
CA GLN A 62 -3.14 13.79 12.28
C GLN A 62 -3.26 12.26 12.35
N PRO A 63 -3.37 11.54 11.21
CA PRO A 63 -3.48 10.10 11.26
C PRO A 63 -2.08 9.58 11.59
N TYR A 64 -1.92 8.86 12.70
CA TYR A 64 -0.68 8.12 12.91
C TYR A 64 -0.66 7.00 11.89
N ILE A 65 0.11 7.19 10.84
CA ILE A 65 0.24 6.24 9.76
C ILE A 65 1.29 5.23 10.15
N HIS A 66 0.90 3.97 10.11
CA HIS A 66 1.83 2.86 10.28
C HIS A 66 1.87 2.02 9.02
N ASP A 67 3.02 1.44 8.73
CA ASP A 67 3.21 0.61 7.57
C ASP A 67 3.80 -0.75 7.92
N ILE A 68 3.41 -1.75 7.13
CA ILE A 68 3.98 -3.10 7.15
C ILE A 68 4.24 -3.60 5.73
N VAL A 69 5.27 -4.42 5.59
CA VAL A 69 5.52 -5.15 4.37
C VAL A 69 4.92 -6.54 4.49
N VAL A 70 4.18 -6.97 3.47
CA VAL A 70 3.64 -8.32 3.38
C VAL A 70 4.16 -8.99 2.12
N VAL A 71 4.79 -10.15 2.30
CA VAL A 71 5.26 -11.02 1.22
C VAL A 71 4.30 -12.20 1.11
N VAL A 72 3.76 -12.42 -0.09
CA VAL A 72 2.92 -13.57 -0.41
C VAL A 72 3.66 -14.45 -1.40
N ILE A 73 3.89 -15.69 -1.01
CA ILE A 73 4.43 -16.74 -1.87
C ILE A 73 3.24 -17.60 -2.30
N HIS A 74 2.97 -17.67 -3.61
CA HIS A 74 1.83 -18.41 -4.18
C HIS A 74 2.21 -19.18 -5.45
N GLY A 75 2.22 -20.51 -5.36
CA GLY A 75 2.85 -21.35 -6.37
C GLY A 75 4.33 -20.98 -6.56
N ALA A 76 4.77 -20.77 -7.80
CA ALA A 76 6.12 -20.32 -8.13
C ALA A 76 6.30 -18.78 -8.12
N LYS A 77 5.29 -18.03 -7.67
CA LYS A 77 5.29 -16.56 -7.74
C LYS A 77 5.38 -15.94 -6.36
N THR A 78 6.09 -14.82 -6.29
CA THR A 78 6.14 -13.97 -5.10
C THR A 78 5.49 -12.62 -5.41
N SER A 79 4.67 -12.13 -4.49
CA SER A 79 4.05 -10.81 -4.58
C SER A 79 4.26 -10.08 -3.27
N VAL A 80 4.69 -8.83 -3.34
CA VAL A 80 5.02 -8.03 -2.17
C VAL A 80 4.15 -6.79 -2.16
N PHE A 81 3.58 -6.51 -0.99
CA PHE A 81 2.70 -5.38 -0.74
C PHE A 81 3.21 -4.58 0.44
N ARG A 82 3.02 -3.27 0.38
CA ARG A 82 3.16 -2.39 1.53
C ARG A 82 1.77 -1.93 1.93
N ILE A 83 1.42 -2.19 3.18
CA ILE A 83 0.12 -1.85 3.75
C ILE A 83 0.32 -0.65 4.65
N TYR A 84 -0.45 0.39 4.43
CA TYR A 84 -0.53 1.58 5.24
C TYR A 84 -1.83 1.54 6.03
N LEU A 85 -1.72 1.76 7.33
CA LEU A 85 -2.79 1.66 8.31
C LEU A 85 -2.99 3.02 8.94
N GLN A 86 -4.23 3.51 8.94
CA GLN A 86 -4.61 4.62 9.80
C GLN A 86 -4.65 4.15 11.25
N ARG A 87 -4.15 4.98 12.18
CA ARG A 87 -4.27 4.76 13.62
C ARG A 87 -4.54 6.07 14.34
N GLY A 88 -5.43 6.00 15.32
CA GLY A 88 -5.89 7.16 16.07
C GLY A 88 -6.97 6.76 17.06
N LYS A 89 -7.30 7.67 17.99
CA LYS A 89 -8.48 7.52 18.86
C LYS A 89 -9.73 7.91 18.08
N GLY A 90 -10.83 7.19 18.27
CA GLY A 90 -12.11 7.52 17.65
C GLY A 90 -12.19 7.23 16.15
N LEU A 91 -11.28 6.42 15.60
CA LEU A 91 -11.44 5.95 14.23
C LEU A 91 -12.64 4.98 14.15
N PRO A 92 -13.50 5.12 13.13
CA PRO A 92 -14.60 4.18 12.93
C PRO A 92 -14.07 2.81 12.52
N SER A 93 -14.87 1.77 12.71
CA SER A 93 -14.58 0.43 12.22
C SER A 93 -14.40 0.43 10.70
N ASN A 94 -13.49 -0.41 10.20
CA ASN A 94 -13.30 -0.53 8.76
C ASN A 94 -14.53 -1.19 8.12
N GLY A 95 -15.06 -0.61 7.04
CA GLY A 95 -16.29 -1.12 6.42
C GLY A 95 -16.09 -2.50 5.79
N CYS A 96 -14.88 -2.83 5.34
CA CYS A 96 -14.57 -4.13 4.76
C CYS A 96 -14.37 -5.22 5.83
N ASN A 97 -14.11 -4.85 7.08
CA ASN A 97 -13.99 -5.78 8.20
C ASN A 97 -14.03 -5.06 9.56
N ASP A 98 -14.90 -5.50 10.46
CA ASP A 98 -15.15 -4.91 11.78
C ASP A 98 -14.08 -5.19 12.84
N THR A 99 -13.12 -6.09 12.59
CA THR A 99 -12.06 -6.43 13.55
C THR A 99 -10.97 -5.37 13.66
N ILE A 100 -10.92 -4.43 12.71
CA ILE A 100 -9.93 -3.35 12.66
C ILE A 100 -10.63 -2.00 12.54
N VAL A 101 -9.92 -0.94 12.93
CA VAL A 101 -10.40 0.45 12.82
C VAL A 101 -9.59 1.24 11.79
N GLY A 102 -10.22 2.28 11.23
CA GLY A 102 -9.60 3.18 10.27
C GLY A 102 -9.45 2.61 8.87
N ASP A 103 -9.02 3.46 7.95
CA ASP A 103 -8.78 3.09 6.57
C ASP A 103 -7.45 2.32 6.41
N VAL A 104 -7.41 1.44 5.41
CA VAL A 104 -6.21 0.68 5.02
C VAL A 104 -5.95 0.84 3.54
N VAL A 105 -4.73 1.26 3.18
CA VAL A 105 -4.29 1.41 1.79
C VAL A 105 -3.17 0.42 1.52
N MET A 106 -3.28 -0.32 0.42
CA MET A 106 -2.23 -1.22 -0.04
C MET A 106 -1.63 -0.74 -1.35
N LEU A 107 -0.31 -0.79 -1.41
CA LEU A 107 0.47 -0.59 -2.63
C LEU A 107 1.25 -1.86 -2.95
N ARG A 108 1.46 -2.11 -4.24
CA ARG A 108 2.38 -3.15 -4.68
C ARG A 108 3.81 -2.63 -4.58
N VAL A 109 4.72 -3.49 -4.13
CA VAL A 109 6.16 -3.24 -4.16
C VAL A 109 6.75 -3.77 -5.47
N ALA A 110 7.75 -3.07 -6.02
CA ALA A 110 8.45 -3.46 -7.23
C ALA A 110 9.06 -4.86 -7.09
N ALA A 111 9.00 -5.64 -8.17
CA ALA A 111 9.67 -6.93 -8.21
C ALA A 111 11.20 -6.72 -8.12
N GLY A 112 11.89 -7.52 -7.31
CA GLY A 112 13.34 -7.43 -7.11
C GLY A 112 13.79 -6.34 -6.12
N ASP A 113 12.88 -5.52 -5.59
CA ASP A 113 13.24 -4.57 -4.54
C ASP A 113 13.33 -5.26 -3.17
N ASN A 114 14.56 -5.55 -2.74
CA ASN A 114 14.85 -6.16 -1.45
C ASN A 114 14.66 -5.20 -0.27
N THR A 115 14.59 -3.90 -0.52
CA THR A 115 14.39 -2.85 0.51
C THR A 115 12.92 -2.53 0.76
N TYR A 116 12.03 -2.97 -0.14
CA TYR A 116 10.59 -2.75 -0.09
C TYR A 116 10.14 -1.28 -0.08
N ASN A 117 10.99 -0.37 -0.57
CA ASN A 117 10.74 1.08 -0.61
C ASN A 117 10.21 1.56 -1.95
N THR A 118 10.30 0.74 -2.99
CA THR A 118 9.85 1.05 -4.33
C THR A 118 8.43 0.58 -4.53
N VAL A 119 7.45 1.48 -4.44
CA VAL A 119 6.05 1.17 -4.75
C VAL A 119 5.74 1.35 -6.24
N VAL A 120 4.90 0.47 -6.79
CA VAL A 120 4.51 0.45 -8.20
C VAL A 120 3.00 0.39 -8.34
N ASN A 121 2.54 0.68 -9.55
CA ASN A 121 1.14 0.60 -9.90
C ASN A 121 0.60 -0.82 -9.64
N MET A 122 -0.48 -0.95 -8.88
CA MET A 122 -1.15 -2.24 -8.73
C MET A 122 -1.81 -2.65 -10.04
N ARG A 123 -1.61 -3.91 -10.44
CA ARG A 123 -2.29 -4.50 -11.59
C ARG A 123 -3.72 -4.88 -11.19
N VAL A 124 -4.65 -4.93 -12.14
CA VAL A 124 -6.03 -5.37 -11.86
C VAL A 124 -6.05 -6.77 -11.24
N THR A 125 -5.19 -7.67 -11.73
CA THR A 125 -5.02 -9.03 -11.22
C THR A 125 -4.55 -9.09 -9.76
N ASP A 126 -3.91 -8.03 -9.26
CA ASP A 126 -3.41 -7.99 -7.88
C ASP A 126 -4.53 -7.81 -6.86
N GLY A 127 -5.73 -7.39 -7.30
CA GLY A 127 -6.87 -7.16 -6.40
C GLY A 127 -7.24 -8.41 -5.60
N LYS A 128 -7.24 -9.60 -6.24
CA LYS A 128 -7.52 -10.88 -5.56
C LYS A 128 -6.44 -11.21 -4.51
N ILE A 129 -5.19 -10.92 -4.81
CA ILE A 129 -4.05 -11.14 -3.90
C ILE A 129 -4.11 -10.15 -2.74
N ALA A 130 -4.38 -8.88 -3.01
CA ALA A 130 -4.48 -7.83 -1.99
C ALA A 130 -5.65 -8.09 -1.03
N ASN A 131 -6.82 -8.52 -1.54
CA ASN A 131 -7.94 -8.90 -0.70
C ASN A 131 -7.59 -10.11 0.20
N TYR A 132 -6.84 -11.09 -0.31
CA TYR A 132 -6.32 -12.20 0.50
C TYR A 132 -5.35 -11.70 1.57
N VAL A 133 -4.37 -10.88 1.20
CA VAL A 133 -3.41 -10.26 2.12
C VAL A 133 -4.10 -9.51 3.24
N PHE A 134 -5.13 -8.73 2.91
CA PHE A 134 -5.92 -8.01 3.91
C PHE A 134 -6.50 -8.97 4.94
N LYS A 135 -7.23 -10.00 4.49
CA LYS A 135 -7.86 -11.00 5.35
C LYS A 135 -6.86 -11.71 6.26
N GLU A 136 -5.73 -12.18 5.71
CA GLU A 136 -4.68 -12.87 6.48
C GLU A 136 -3.97 -11.94 7.47
N SER A 137 -3.92 -10.64 7.20
CA SER A 137 -3.25 -9.67 8.08
C SER A 137 -4.14 -9.21 9.24
N LEU A 138 -5.46 -9.44 9.20
CA LEU A 138 -6.43 -8.87 10.15
C LEU A 138 -6.07 -9.15 11.60
N THR A 139 -5.79 -10.40 11.97
CA THR A 139 -5.47 -10.76 13.36
C THR A 139 -4.24 -10.00 13.88
N ARG A 140 -3.23 -9.78 13.04
CA ARG A 140 -2.02 -9.04 13.42
C ARG A 140 -2.27 -7.54 13.52
N ILE A 141 -3.05 -6.98 12.60
CA ILE A 141 -3.43 -5.57 12.61
C ILE A 141 -4.32 -5.26 13.82
N ALA A 142 -5.33 -6.10 14.07
CA ALA A 142 -6.23 -5.97 15.23
C ALA A 142 -5.44 -6.01 16.56
N LYS A 143 -4.48 -6.95 16.69
CA LYS A 143 -3.62 -7.02 17.87
C LYS A 143 -2.76 -5.75 18.05
N PHE A 144 -2.27 -5.16 16.96
CA PHE A 144 -1.54 -3.88 16.99
C PHE A 144 -2.44 -2.70 17.38
N GLN A 145 -3.68 -2.67 16.89
CA GLN A 145 -4.64 -1.62 17.19
C GLN A 145 -5.29 -1.75 18.57
N SER A 146 -5.18 -2.92 19.21
CA SER A 146 -5.75 -3.19 20.54
C SER A 146 -5.15 -2.31 21.64
N PRO A 147 -5.85 -2.14 22.78
CA PRO A 147 -5.35 -1.37 23.94
C PRO A 147 -4.03 -1.88 24.51
N ALA A 148 -3.75 -3.18 24.38
CA ALA A 148 -2.50 -3.79 24.82
C ALA A 148 -1.27 -3.36 23.99
N ARG A 149 -1.48 -2.65 22.86
CA ARG A 149 -0.45 -1.97 22.05
C ARG A 149 0.80 -2.80 21.81
N THR A 150 0.62 -3.92 21.13
CA THR A 150 1.79 -4.71 20.68
C THR A 150 2.52 -4.00 19.54
N GLN A 151 3.81 -4.29 19.36
CA GLN A 151 4.54 -3.75 18.21
C GLN A 151 3.98 -4.34 16.90
N LEU A 152 3.76 -3.47 15.92
CA LEU A 152 3.41 -3.89 14.58
C LEU A 152 4.63 -4.55 13.92
N PRO A 153 4.55 -5.82 13.47
CA PRO A 153 5.67 -6.45 12.81
C PRO A 153 6.00 -5.71 11.53
N LYS A 154 7.28 -5.40 11.30
CA LYS A 154 7.73 -4.70 10.09
C LYS A 154 7.49 -5.52 8.82
N LYS A 155 7.45 -6.84 8.93
CA LYS A 155 7.28 -7.78 7.82
C LYS A 155 6.41 -8.96 8.20
N LEU A 156 5.49 -9.34 7.32
CA LEU A 156 4.72 -10.59 7.36
C LEU A 156 5.01 -11.42 6.11
N VAL A 157 4.94 -12.74 6.24
CA VAL A 157 5.12 -13.68 5.13
C VAL A 157 3.98 -14.68 5.15
N PHE A 158 3.25 -14.77 4.04
CA PHE A 158 2.18 -15.74 3.84
C PHE A 158 2.54 -16.69 2.71
N ARG A 159 2.21 -17.97 2.88
CA ARG A 159 2.47 -19.03 1.90
C ARG A 159 1.16 -19.67 1.49
N ARG A 160 0.98 -19.83 0.18
CA ARG A 160 -0.15 -20.51 -0.43
C ARG A 160 0.38 -21.48 -1.47
N ALA A 161 -0.06 -22.75 -1.40
CA ALA A 161 0.40 -23.77 -2.34
C ALA A 161 -0.01 -23.46 -3.80
N ARG A 162 -1.22 -22.93 -4.00
CA ARG A 162 -1.77 -22.61 -5.33
C ARG A 162 -1.62 -21.14 -5.66
N ALA A 163 -1.31 -20.86 -6.94
CA ALA A 163 -1.33 -19.51 -7.49
C ALA A 163 -2.77 -18.95 -7.49
N PHE A 164 -2.88 -17.62 -7.47
CA PHE A 164 -4.19 -16.97 -7.65
C PHE A 164 -4.69 -17.15 -9.09
N PRO A 165 -5.98 -17.45 -9.30
CA PRO A 165 -6.54 -17.64 -10.63
C PRO A 165 -6.38 -16.38 -11.48
N GLY A 166 -5.93 -16.57 -12.72
CA GLY A 166 -5.42 -15.50 -13.60
C GLY A 166 -6.44 -14.76 -14.46
N LYS A 167 -7.75 -14.87 -14.22
CA LYS A 167 -8.76 -14.09 -14.94
C LYS A 167 -9.52 -13.14 -14.00
N PRO A 168 -9.80 -11.89 -14.41
CA PRO A 168 -10.57 -10.92 -13.63
C PRO A 168 -11.91 -11.52 -13.20
#